data_AF-A5G6U5-F1
#
_entry.id   AF-A5G6U5-F1
#
_cell.length_a   1.000
_cell.length_b   1.000
_cell.length_c   1.000
_cell.angle_alpha   90.00
_cell.angle_beta   90.00
_cell.angle_gamma   90.00
#
_symmetry.space_group_name_H-M   'P 1'
#
loop_
_entity.id
_entity.type
_entity.pdbx_description
1 polymer ?
#
loop_
_entity_poly.entity_id
_entity_poly.type
_entity_poly.pdbx_seq_one_letter_code
_entity_poly.pdbx_strand_id
1 'polypeptide(L)'
;MIIKNIIIGEDIRQEIGNKLSLMGIVGDSINIGIPHDAPQDMQIPVMLASLITIEDNITKDTNDFAMQVTMSLGENQFAKMAAMIGANGRPRIFHIPVPKFQFTLAETSVLTVNAKITKNDEVVSEGSYILDVIINRNQDNR
;
A
#
# COMPACT_ATOMS: atom_id res chain seq x y z
N MET A 1 -9.72 14.01 10.08
CA MET A 1 -9.26 12.66 9.65
C MET A 1 -7.75 12.68 9.50
N ILE A 2 -7.07 11.63 9.94
CA ILE A 2 -5.61 11.51 9.90
C ILE A 2 -5.26 10.11 9.40
N ILE A 3 -4.41 10.02 8.38
CA ILE A 3 -3.79 8.75 7.96
C ILE A 3 -2.79 8.36 9.06
N LYS A 4 -3.02 7.22 9.70
CA LYS A 4 -2.12 6.71 10.75
C LYS A 4 -1.04 5.83 10.17
N ASN A 5 -1.44 4.86 9.37
CA ASN A 5 -0.56 3.80 8.87
C ASN A 5 -0.99 3.38 7.47
N ILE A 6 0.00 3.00 6.67
CA ILE A 6 -0.19 2.27 5.40
C ILE A 6 0.58 0.96 5.58
N ILE A 7 -0.11 -0.16 5.39
CA ILE A 7 0.48 -1.50 5.51
C ILE A 7 0.43 -2.14 4.14
N ILE A 8 1.51 -2.79 3.71
CA ILE A 8 1.60 -3.52 2.43
C ILE A 8 1.87 -5.01 2.72
N GLY A 9 1.27 -5.91 1.95
CA GLY A 9 1.53 -7.34 2.08
C GLY A 9 0.91 -8.17 0.95
N GLU A 10 1.33 -9.43 0.81
CA GLU A 10 0.82 -10.35 -0.22
C GLU A 10 -0.65 -10.75 0.03
N ASP A 11 -0.99 -10.96 1.31
CA ASP A 11 -2.33 -11.30 1.75
C ASP A 11 -2.73 -10.47 2.98
N ILE A 12 -3.76 -9.63 2.81
CA ILE A 12 -4.36 -8.85 3.89
C ILE A 12 -5.77 -9.39 4.10
N ARG A 13 -5.95 -10.21 5.13
CA ARG A 13 -7.26 -10.73 5.52
C ARG A 13 -7.86 -9.86 6.61
N GLN A 14 -9.07 -9.37 6.37
CA GLN A 14 -9.88 -8.72 7.38
C GLN A 14 -11.09 -9.61 7.66
N GLU A 15 -11.03 -10.41 8.73
CA GLU A 15 -12.23 -11.08 9.23
C GLU A 15 -13.15 -10.03 9.85
N ILE A 16 -14.41 -9.99 9.41
CA ILE A 16 -15.43 -9.10 9.96
C ILE A 16 -15.77 -9.62 11.37
N GLY A 17 -15.05 -9.14 12.39
CA GLY A 17 -15.25 -9.51 13.79
C GLY A 17 -13.96 -9.50 14.62
N ASN A 18 -13.48 -8.32 15.01
CA ASN A 18 -12.48 -8.08 16.08
C ASN A 18 -11.18 -8.92 16.12
N LYS A 19 -10.76 -9.54 15.01
CA LYS A 19 -9.42 -10.12 14.89
C LYS A 19 -8.81 -9.73 13.55
N LEU A 20 -7.97 -8.68 13.57
CA LEU A 20 -7.07 -8.38 12.45
C LEU A 20 -5.99 -9.46 12.44
N SER A 21 -6.13 -10.41 11.52
CA SER A 21 -5.11 -11.40 11.19
C SER A 21 -4.37 -10.91 9.95
N LEU A 22 -3.33 -10.09 10.16
CA LEU A 22 -2.53 -9.56 9.08
C LEU A 22 -1.35 -10.51 8.82
N MET A 23 -1.41 -11.28 7.74
CA MET A 23 -0.28 -12.08 7.25
C MET A 23 0.42 -11.30 6.13
N GLY A 24 0.81 -10.07 6.47
CA GLY A 24 1.56 -9.19 5.59
C GLY A 24 3.06 -9.38 5.79
N ILE A 25 3.84 -8.96 4.81
CA ILE A 25 5.27 -8.76 5.00
C ILE A 25 5.40 -7.57 5.96
N VAL A 26 5.63 -7.85 7.24
CA VAL A 26 5.95 -6.83 8.24
C VAL A 26 7.44 -6.55 8.14
N GLY A 27 7.80 -5.75 7.16
CA GLY A 27 9.20 -5.42 6.91
C GLY A 27 9.33 -4.29 5.92
N ASP A 28 10.47 -3.62 5.97
CA ASP A 28 10.80 -2.50 5.08
C ASP A 28 11.20 -3.00 3.68
N SER A 29 11.25 -4.33 3.47
CA SER A 29 11.59 -4.94 2.19
C SER A 29 10.87 -6.27 1.90
N ILE A 30 10.74 -6.59 0.62
CA ILE A 30 10.39 -7.89 0.05
C ILE A 30 11.63 -8.47 -0.61
N ASN A 31 11.98 -9.72 -0.32
CA ASN A 31 13.09 -10.41 -0.94
C ASN A 31 12.57 -11.52 -1.85
N ILE A 32 12.90 -11.46 -3.14
CA ILE A 32 12.49 -12.42 -4.15
C ILE A 32 13.73 -13.16 -4.65
N GLY A 33 13.82 -14.46 -4.38
CA GLY A 33 14.89 -15.31 -4.92
C GLY A 33 14.54 -15.79 -6.32
N ILE A 34 15.42 -15.56 -7.30
CA ILE A 34 15.30 -16.15 -8.64
C ILE A 34 16.26 -17.33 -8.77
N PRO A 35 15.80 -18.50 -9.29
CA PRO A 35 16.66 -19.61 -9.69
C PRO A 35 17.76 -19.19 -10.68
N HIS A 36 18.93 -19.84 -10.61
CA HIS A 36 20.08 -19.51 -11.47
C HIS A 36 19.84 -19.80 -12.95
N ASP A 37 19.00 -20.79 -13.27
CA ASP A 37 18.65 -21.19 -14.63
C ASP A 37 17.59 -20.27 -15.27
N ALA A 38 17.04 -19.31 -14.53
CA ALA A 38 16.08 -18.36 -15.06
C ALA A 38 16.75 -17.34 -16.00
N PRO A 39 16.06 -16.92 -17.09
CA PRO A 39 16.56 -15.87 -17.97
C PRO A 39 16.90 -14.58 -17.21
N GLN A 40 18.00 -13.93 -17.59
CA GLN A 40 18.42 -12.67 -16.95
C GLN A 40 17.42 -11.53 -17.15
N ASP A 41 16.65 -11.56 -18.24
CA ASP A 41 15.61 -10.61 -18.60
C ASP A 41 14.21 -11.04 -18.12
N MET A 42 14.11 -12.14 -17.37
CA MET A 42 12.83 -12.60 -16.82
C MET A 42 12.20 -11.51 -15.95
N GLN A 43 10.97 -11.14 -16.30
CA GLN A 43 10.14 -10.26 -15.50
C GLN A 43 9.40 -11.06 -14.43
N ILE A 44 9.50 -10.62 -13.18
CA ILE A 44 8.81 -11.23 -12.05
C ILE A 44 7.49 -10.48 -11.81
N PRO A 45 6.33 -11.17 -11.89
CA PRO A 45 5.08 -10.58 -11.43
C PRO A 45 5.03 -10.57 -9.90
N VAL A 46 4.76 -9.40 -9.33
CA VAL A 46 4.56 -9.21 -7.89
C VAL A 46 3.13 -8.72 -7.68
N MET A 47 2.42 -9.36 -6.74
CA MET A 47 1.06 -9.01 -6.37
C MET A 47 1.01 -8.66 -4.89
N LEU A 48 0.56 -7.44 -4.57
CA LEU A 48 0.47 -6.94 -3.20
C LEU A 48 -0.90 -6.29 -2.96
N ALA A 49 -1.30 -6.25 -1.69
CA ALA A 49 -2.42 -5.51 -1.17
C ALA A 49 -1.89 -4.41 -0.24
N SER A 50 -2.68 -3.34 -0.08
CA SER A 50 -2.42 -2.32 0.93
C SER A 50 -3.63 -2.11 1.84
N LEU A 51 -3.38 -1.84 3.12
CA LEU A 51 -4.38 -1.45 4.10
C LEU A 51 -4.05 -0.07 4.64
N ILE A 52 -4.93 0.90 4.42
CA ILE A 52 -4.75 2.26 4.93
C ILE A 52 -5.60 2.42 6.18
N THR A 53 -4.96 2.78 7.30
CA THR A 53 -5.64 3.03 8.58
C THR A 53 -5.85 4.52 8.78
N ILE A 54 -7.09 4.92 9.00
CA ILE A 54 -7.49 6.31 9.17
C ILE A 54 -8.15 6.47 10.53
N GLU A 55 -7.73 7.49 11.25
CA GLU A 55 -8.35 7.93 12.49
C GLU A 55 -9.21 9.17 12.21
N ASP A 56 -10.50 9.09 12.51
CA ASP A 56 -11.39 10.23 12.50
C ASP A 56 -11.59 10.80 13.91
N ASN A 57 -10.97 11.96 14.14
CA ASN A 57 -11.09 12.73 15.38
C ASN A 57 -12.07 13.90 15.27
N ILE A 58 -12.78 14.07 14.14
CA ILE A 58 -13.61 15.25 13.90
C ILE A 58 -15.06 14.95 14.27
N THR A 59 -15.65 15.75 15.18
CA THR A 59 -16.99 15.49 15.74
C THR A 59 -18.14 16.20 15.03
N LYS A 60 -17.89 17.03 14.00
CA LYS A 60 -18.93 17.95 13.47
C LYS A 60 -19.06 18.08 11.95
N ASP A 61 -18.06 17.70 11.16
CA ASP A 61 -18.16 17.77 9.71
C ASP A 61 -17.32 16.65 9.06
N THR A 62 -17.97 15.51 8.90
CA THR A 62 -17.38 14.21 8.58
C THR A 62 -17.72 13.74 7.16
N ASN A 63 -18.38 14.59 6.37
CA ASN A 63 -18.76 14.30 4.98
C ASN A 63 -17.73 14.86 3.99
N ASP A 64 -17.75 14.28 2.80
CA ASP A 64 -17.07 14.78 1.60
C ASP A 64 -15.54 14.86 1.65
N PHE A 65 -14.90 13.96 2.40
CA PHE A 65 -13.45 13.76 2.30
C PHE A 65 -13.14 12.91 1.07
N ALA A 66 -12.24 13.38 0.21
CA ALA A 66 -11.73 12.61 -0.92
C ALA A 66 -10.36 12.02 -0.54
N MET A 67 -10.24 10.70 -0.63
CA MET A 67 -8.95 10.02 -0.52
C MET A 67 -8.41 9.69 -1.90
N GLN A 68 -7.15 10.03 -2.13
CA GLN A 68 -6.38 9.60 -3.28
C GLN A 68 -5.25 8.70 -2.81
N VAL A 69 -5.09 7.55 -3.45
CA VAL A 69 -3.94 6.64 -3.24
C VAL A 69 -3.18 6.56 -4.56
N THR A 70 -1.87 6.76 -4.53
CA THR A 70 -1.00 6.57 -5.69
C THR A 70 0.09 5.56 -5.37
N MET A 71 0.43 4.76 -6.37
CA MET A 71 1.46 3.73 -6.27
C MET A 71 2.46 3.90 -7.39
N SER A 72 3.73 3.92 -7.02
CA SER A 72 4.84 4.10 -7.95
C SER A 72 5.90 3.05 -7.72
N LEU A 73 6.53 2.63 -8.80
CA LEU A 73 7.70 1.79 -8.79
C LEU A 73 8.89 2.62 -9.32
N GLY A 74 9.83 2.95 -8.44
CA GLY A 74 10.76 4.04 -8.71
C GLY A 74 10.01 5.33 -9.03
N GLU A 75 10.30 5.94 -10.18
CA GLU A 75 9.63 7.16 -10.64
C GLU A 75 8.32 6.88 -11.40
N ASN A 76 8.02 5.62 -11.74
CA ASN A 76 6.90 5.26 -12.59
C ASN A 76 5.63 5.00 -11.78
N GLN A 77 4.67 5.93 -11.84
CA GLN A 77 3.34 5.71 -11.26
C GLN A 77 2.56 4.69 -12.10
N PHE A 78 2.17 3.57 -11.49
CA PHE A 78 1.43 2.50 -12.17
C PHE A 78 -0.02 2.35 -11.68
N ALA A 79 -0.34 2.90 -10.50
CA ALA A 79 -1.71 2.87 -9.98
C ALA A 79 -2.11 4.20 -9.35
N LYS A 80 -3.37 4.57 -9.57
CA LYS A 80 -4.04 5.69 -8.89
C LYS A 80 -5.47 5.30 -8.57
N MET A 81 -5.86 5.56 -7.34
CA MET A 81 -7.18 5.27 -6.82
C MET A 81 -7.76 6.50 -6.14
N ALA A 82 -9.08 6.64 -6.25
CA ALA A 82 -9.83 7.66 -5.56
C ALA A 82 -11.01 7.00 -4.82
N ALA A 83 -11.27 7.45 -3.61
CA ALA A 83 -12.41 7.01 -2.81
C ALA A 83 -12.99 8.18 -2.04
N MET A 84 -14.31 8.20 -1.88
CA MET A 84 -14.97 9.16 -0.98
C MET A 84 -15.08 8.53 0.40
N ILE A 85 -14.67 9.27 1.42
CA ILE A 85 -14.79 8.88 2.82
C ILE A 85 -15.94 9.66 3.42
N GLY A 86 -17.07 8.98 3.60
CA GLY A 86 -18.16 9.45 4.45
C GLY A 86 -17.99 8.88 5.86
N ALA A 87 -17.88 9.76 6.85
CA ALA A 87 -18.03 9.39 8.25
C ALA A 87 -19.25 10.06 8.85
N ASN A 88 -19.94 9.35 9.75
CA ASN A 88 -21.08 9.86 10.49
C ASN A 88 -20.93 9.38 11.93
N GLY A 89 -21.15 10.27 12.91
CA GLY A 89 -21.21 9.90 14.32
C GLY A 89 -19.93 10.16 15.11
N ARG A 90 -19.48 9.17 15.88
CA ARG A 90 -18.42 9.29 16.90
C ARG A 90 -17.02 9.03 16.31
N PRO A 91 -15.94 9.49 17.00
CA PRO A 91 -14.58 9.18 16.62
C PRO A 91 -14.37 7.69 16.41
N ARG A 92 -13.65 7.34 15.33
CA ARG A 92 -13.46 5.95 14.93
C ARG A 92 -12.16 5.77 14.18
N ILE A 93 -11.55 4.60 14.36
CA ILE A 93 -10.49 4.10 13.49
C ILE A 93 -11.17 3.18 12.47
N PHE A 94 -10.90 3.41 11.20
CA PHE A 94 -11.36 2.52 10.13
C PHE A 94 -10.21 2.21 9.18
N HIS A 95 -10.34 1.05 8.54
CA HIS A 95 -9.37 0.55 7.59
C HIS A 95 -9.98 0.57 6.20
N ILE A 96 -9.27 1.16 5.25
CA ILE A 96 -9.65 1.11 3.84
C ILE A 96 -8.79 0.06 3.17
N PRO A 97 -9.38 -1.09 2.76
CA PRO A 97 -8.67 -2.05 1.94
C PRO A 97 -8.46 -1.44 0.57
N VAL A 98 -7.21 -1.44 0.12
CA VAL A 98 -6.86 -1.11 -1.24
C VAL A 98 -6.87 -2.41 -2.05
N PRO A 99 -7.57 -2.48 -3.19
CA PRO A 99 -7.54 -3.62 -4.10
C PRO A 99 -6.11 -4.08 -4.37
N LYS A 100 -5.96 -5.40 -4.56
CA LYS A 100 -4.68 -5.98 -4.93
C LYS A 100 -4.19 -5.33 -6.23
N PHE A 101 -2.92 -4.97 -6.24
CA PHE A 101 -2.24 -4.42 -7.39
C PHE A 101 -1.12 -5.38 -7.80
N GLN A 102 -0.90 -5.43 -9.11
CA GLN A 102 0.11 -6.27 -9.73
C GLN A 102 1.04 -5.41 -10.58
N PHE A 103 2.32 -5.67 -10.48
CA PHE A 103 3.36 -5.03 -11.27
C PHE A 103 4.44 -6.04 -11.63
N THR A 104 5.23 -5.76 -12.66
CA THR A 104 6.33 -6.61 -13.09
C THR A 104 7.67 -5.90 -12.89
N LEU A 105 8.68 -6.67 -12.47
CA LEU A 105 10.01 -6.18 -12.15
C LEU A 105 11.08 -7.02 -12.87
N ALA A 106 12.09 -6.39 -13.44
CA ALA A 106 13.28 -7.08 -13.94
C ALA A 106 14.48 -6.98 -12.97
N GLU A 107 14.52 -5.90 -12.20
CA GLU A 107 15.58 -5.53 -11.26
C GLU A 107 15.01 -5.07 -9.92
N THR A 108 15.88 -4.98 -8.91
CA THR A 108 15.54 -4.44 -7.59
C THR A 108 14.99 -3.03 -7.74
N SER A 109 13.90 -2.74 -7.03
CA SER A 109 13.21 -1.46 -7.16
C SER A 109 12.55 -1.05 -5.85
N VAL A 110 11.98 0.15 -5.82
CA VAL A 110 11.33 0.73 -4.66
C VAL A 110 9.85 0.96 -4.96
N LEU A 111 8.98 0.30 -4.20
CA LEU A 111 7.55 0.56 -4.23
C LEU A 111 7.22 1.69 -3.25
N THR A 112 6.61 2.75 -3.75
CA THR A 112 6.06 3.84 -2.93
C THR A 112 4.54 3.82 -3.00
N VAL A 113 3.88 3.79 -1.84
CA VAL A 113 2.44 3.97 -1.72
C VAL A 113 2.17 5.28 -0.99
N ASN A 114 1.57 6.23 -1.67
CA ASN A 114 1.16 7.50 -1.09
C ASN A 114 -0.36 7.53 -0.94
N ALA A 115 -0.84 8.04 0.18
CA ALA A 115 -2.24 8.31 0.43
C ALA A 115 -2.40 9.78 0.83
N LYS A 116 -3.43 10.43 0.29
CA LYS A 116 -3.76 11.83 0.55
C LYS A 116 -5.25 11.96 0.78
N ILE A 117 -5.66 12.64 1.84
CA ILE A 117 -7.04 13.00 2.14
C ILE A 117 -7.20 14.49 1.91
N THR A 118 -8.17 14.86 1.09
CA THR A 118 -8.54 16.26 0.83
C THR A 118 -9.98 16.54 1.26
N LYS A 119 -10.25 17.81 1.56
CA LYS A 119 -11.59 18.35 1.77
C LYS A 119 -11.66 19.74 1.16
N ASN A 120 -12.65 20.00 0.30
CA ASN A 120 -12.77 21.26 -0.43
C ASN A 120 -11.43 21.66 -1.12
N ASP A 121 -10.79 20.69 -1.75
CA ASP A 121 -9.47 20.80 -2.42
C ASP A 121 -8.27 21.09 -1.51
N GLU A 122 -8.45 21.22 -0.19
CA GLU A 122 -7.35 21.36 0.77
C GLU A 122 -6.87 20.00 1.27
N VAL A 123 -5.54 19.85 1.41
CA VAL A 123 -4.94 18.63 1.98
C VAL A 123 -5.11 18.63 3.50
N VAL A 124 -5.83 17.65 4.00
CA VAL A 124 -6.11 17.48 5.44
C VAL A 124 -5.10 16.53 6.08
N SER A 125 -4.70 15.49 5.33
CA SER A 125 -3.73 14.51 5.80
C SER A 125 -3.08 13.82 4.62
N GLU A 126 -1.80 13.49 4.76
CA GLU A 126 -1.06 12.66 3.83
C GLU A 126 -0.25 11.62 4.59
N GLY A 127 0.06 10.52 3.92
CA GLY A 127 0.90 9.45 4.42
C GLY A 127 1.60 8.74 3.28
N SER A 128 2.80 8.24 3.54
CA SER A 128 3.58 7.50 2.56
C SER A 128 4.18 6.26 3.23
N TYR A 129 4.29 5.18 2.46
CA TYR A 129 5.04 4.00 2.84
C TYR A 129 5.93 3.57 1.69
N ILE A 130 7.17 3.26 2.02
CA ILE A 130 8.22 2.86 1.09
C ILE A 130 8.57 1.41 1.40
N LEU A 131 8.63 0.60 0.35
CA LEU A 131 8.95 -0.82 0.44
C LEU A 131 10.01 -1.15 -0.61
N ASP A 132 11.16 -1.64 -0.15
CA ASP A 132 12.19 -2.14 -1.06
C ASP A 132 11.75 -3.49 -1.62
N VAL A 133 11.86 -3.69 -2.94
CA VAL A 133 11.60 -4.98 -3.58
C VAL A 133 12.91 -5.47 -4.17
N ILE A 134 13.56 -6.37 -3.43
CA ILE A 134 14.91 -6.86 -3.69
C ILE A 134 14.82 -8.15 -4.50
N ILE A 135 15.45 -8.16 -5.67
CA ILE A 135 15.57 -9.33 -6.52
C ILE A 135 16.95 -9.96 -6.32
N ASN A 136 16.98 -11.12 -5.68
CA ASN A 136 18.18 -11.91 -5.45
C ASN A 136 18.33 -12.94 -6.57
N ARG A 137 19.07 -12.58 -7.61
CA ARG A 137 19.58 -13.55 -8.60
C ARG A 137 20.83 -14.15 -7.96
N ASN A 138 20.81 -15.42 -7.55
CA ASN A 138 21.99 -16.06 -6.99
C ASN A 138 23.12 -16.02 -8.04
N GLN A 139 24.10 -15.15 -7.84
CA GLN A 139 25.35 -15.15 -8.58
C GLN A 139 26.24 -16.19 -7.89
N ASP A 140 26.26 -17.40 -8.43
CA ASP A 140 27.31 -18.35 -8.06
C ASP A 140 28.64 -17.79 -8.59
N ASN A 141 29.53 -17.45 -7.65
CA ASN A 141 30.96 -17.26 -7.93
C ASN A 141 31.50 -18.54 -8.56
N ARG A 142 31.65 -18.57 -9.88
CA ARG A 142 32.44 -19.58 -10.60
C ARG A 142 33.38 -18.93 -11.58
#